data_AF-A0A946X0L7-F1
#
_entry.id   AF-A0A946X0L7-F1
#
_cell.length_a   1.000
_cell.length_b   1.000
_cell.length_c   1.000
_cell.angle_alpha   90.00
_cell.angle_beta   90.00
_cell.angle_gamma   90.00
#
_symmetry.space_group_name_H-M   'P 1'
#
loop_
_entity.id
_entity.type
_entity.pdbx_description
1 polymer ?
#
loop_
_entity_poly.entity_id
_entity_poly.type
_entity_poly.pdbx_seq_one_letter_code
_entity_poly.pdbx_strand_id
1 'polypeptide(L)'
;DSKQSASETIELTDDLRNEIHSSLLKKAESWSGTKLLPTYVYGIRIYNRGAKLNPHRDREETHIIGVIINIAQEVEKDWPLEIEDHQGKKHQLILKPGEIILYESALLDHGRPSPLEGKKFVNVFCHYMPHIS
;
A
#
# COMPACT_ATOMS: atom_id res chain seq x y z
N ASP A 1 24.67 14.75 -12.99
CA ASP A 1 23.48 14.47 -12.14
C ASP A 1 22.91 13.10 -12.44
N SER A 2 23.26 12.10 -11.63
CA SER A 2 22.68 10.77 -11.73
C SER A 2 21.19 10.85 -11.37
N LYS A 3 20.30 10.51 -12.32
CA LYS A 3 18.87 10.33 -12.03
C LYS A 3 18.74 9.22 -10.97
N GLN A 4 18.48 9.60 -9.74
CA GLN A 4 18.15 8.65 -8.67
C GLN A 4 16.80 8.00 -9.03
N SER A 5 16.68 6.68 -8.84
CA SER A 5 15.42 5.96 -9.09
C SER A 5 14.31 6.55 -8.22
N ALA A 6 13.09 6.70 -8.77
CA ALA A 6 11.94 7.18 -8.02
C ALA A 6 11.60 6.26 -6.82
N SER A 7 11.91 4.97 -6.94
CA SER A 7 11.77 4.01 -5.85
C SER A 7 12.74 2.84 -5.99
N GLU A 8 12.98 2.17 -4.87
CA GLU A 8 13.69 0.90 -4.78
C GLU A 8 12.91 -0.09 -3.91
N THR A 9 13.17 -1.39 -4.11
CA THR A 9 12.51 -2.45 -3.34
C THR A 9 13.58 -3.30 -2.66
N ILE A 10 13.44 -3.49 -1.35
CA ILE A 10 14.20 -4.47 -0.58
C ILE A 10 13.36 -5.75 -0.51
N GLU A 11 13.92 -6.85 -1.00
CA GLU A 11 13.26 -8.15 -0.94
C GLU A 11 13.11 -8.64 0.49
N LEU A 12 11.95 -9.25 0.76
CA LEU A 12 11.67 -9.92 2.03
C LEU A 12 11.90 -11.42 1.88
N THR A 13 12.25 -12.08 2.98
CA THR A 13 12.25 -13.54 3.05
C THR A 13 10.82 -14.08 3.00
N ASP A 14 10.65 -15.31 2.56
CA ASP A 14 9.32 -15.94 2.53
C ASP A 14 8.72 -16.07 3.93
N ASP A 15 9.54 -16.36 4.95
CA ASP A 15 9.11 -16.40 6.34
C ASP A 15 8.51 -15.07 6.79
N LEU A 16 9.16 -13.95 6.46
CA LEU A 16 8.68 -12.62 6.83
C LEU A 16 7.44 -12.22 6.02
N ARG A 17 7.34 -12.60 4.75
CA ARG A 17 6.12 -12.44 3.96
C ARG A 17 4.94 -13.19 4.59
N ASN A 18 5.17 -14.44 5.01
CA ASN A 18 4.17 -15.27 5.66
C ASN A 18 3.76 -14.73 7.04
N GLU A 19 4.71 -14.20 7.81
CA GLU A 19 4.45 -13.54 9.09
C GLU A 19 3.57 -12.30 8.91
N ILE A 20 3.89 -11.44 7.92
CA ILE A 20 3.10 -10.24 7.61
C ILE A 20 1.65 -10.61 7.23
N HIS A 21 1.48 -11.59 6.33
CA HIS A 21 0.16 -12.11 5.97
C HIS A 21 -0.60 -12.61 7.20
N SER A 22 0.01 -13.50 7.97
CA SER A 22 -0.64 -14.14 9.12
C SER A 22 -1.05 -13.11 10.18
N SER A 23 -0.22 -12.09 10.39
CA SER A 23 -0.45 -11.01 11.37
C SER A 23 -1.60 -10.09 10.99
N LEU A 24 -1.81 -9.88 9.68
CA LEU A 24 -2.83 -8.96 9.16
C LEU A 24 -4.14 -9.64 8.76
N LEU A 25 -4.12 -10.94 8.46
CA LEU A 25 -5.27 -11.67 7.93
C LEU A 25 -6.55 -11.46 8.76
N LYS A 26 -6.48 -11.66 10.08
CA LYS A 26 -7.66 -11.50 10.95
C LYS A 26 -8.22 -10.07 10.94
N LYS A 27 -7.36 -9.06 10.85
CA LYS A 27 -7.79 -7.66 10.75
C LYS A 27 -8.44 -7.38 9.41
N ALA A 28 -7.85 -7.90 8.32
CA ALA A 28 -8.38 -7.77 6.98
C ALA A 28 -9.74 -8.46 6.84
N GLU A 29 -9.91 -9.70 7.34
CA GLU A 29 -11.19 -10.40 7.35
C GLU A 29 -12.24 -9.68 8.21
N SER A 30 -11.84 -9.19 9.39
CA SER A 30 -12.76 -8.45 10.26
C SER A 30 -13.22 -7.13 9.65
N TRP A 31 -12.35 -6.45 8.90
CA TRP A 31 -12.67 -5.19 8.24
C TRP A 31 -13.53 -5.41 6.99
N SER A 32 -13.19 -6.41 6.18
CA SER A 32 -13.90 -6.71 4.92
C SER A 32 -15.21 -7.47 5.13
N GLY A 33 -15.38 -8.11 6.29
CA GLY A 33 -16.55 -8.95 6.57
C GLY A 33 -16.58 -10.27 5.79
N THR A 34 -15.47 -10.67 5.16
CA THR A 34 -15.38 -11.92 4.38
C THR A 34 -14.11 -12.71 4.71
N LYS A 35 -14.13 -14.00 4.40
CA LYS A 35 -12.94 -14.85 4.47
C LYS A 35 -11.99 -14.52 3.34
N LEU A 36 -10.70 -14.52 3.64
CA LEU A 36 -9.67 -14.06 2.71
C LEU A 36 -8.60 -15.12 2.47
N LEU A 37 -8.14 -15.19 1.22
CA LEU A 37 -6.95 -15.92 0.81
C LEU A 37 -5.77 -14.93 0.71
N PRO A 38 -4.66 -15.17 1.42
CA PRO A 38 -3.40 -14.46 1.21
C PRO A 38 -2.92 -14.61 -0.23
N THR A 39 -2.56 -13.51 -0.90
CA THR A 39 -2.08 -13.57 -2.29
C THR A 39 -0.65 -13.06 -2.40
N TYR A 40 -0.39 -11.80 -2.07
CA TYR A 40 0.92 -11.17 -2.23
C TYR A 40 1.33 -10.36 -1.00
N VAL A 41 2.60 -10.50 -0.63
CA VAL A 41 3.32 -9.49 0.14
C VAL A 41 4.54 -9.13 -0.68
N TYR A 42 4.59 -7.87 -1.11
CA TYR A 42 5.74 -7.34 -1.83
C TYR A 42 6.93 -7.11 -0.88
N GLY A 43 8.07 -6.75 -1.45
CA GLY A 43 9.19 -6.23 -0.68
C GLY A 43 8.88 -4.90 0.02
N ILE A 44 9.83 -4.42 0.81
CA ILE A 44 9.80 -3.07 1.36
C ILE A 44 10.09 -2.10 0.22
N ARG A 45 9.13 -1.23 -0.10
CA ARG A 45 9.33 -0.18 -1.11
C ARG A 45 9.75 1.12 -0.46
N ILE A 46 10.87 1.65 -0.90
CA ILE A 46 11.40 2.96 -0.50
C ILE A 46 11.17 3.92 -1.68
N TYR A 47 10.35 4.95 -1.45
CA TYR A 47 10.18 6.06 -2.39
C TYR A 47 11.18 7.17 -2.07
N ASN A 48 11.86 7.69 -3.08
CA ASN A 48 12.88 8.73 -2.94
C ASN A 48 12.30 10.12 -3.22
N ARG A 49 13.06 11.19 -2.90
CA ARG A 49 12.67 12.57 -3.17
C ARG A 49 12.13 12.74 -4.59
N GLY A 50 11.00 13.43 -4.72
CA GLY A 50 10.37 13.70 -6.00
C GLY A 50 9.60 12.52 -6.61
N ALA A 51 9.57 11.36 -5.94
CA ALA A 51 8.76 10.24 -6.37
C ALA A 51 7.29 10.63 -6.51
N LYS A 52 6.64 10.02 -7.49
CA LYS A 52 5.19 10.08 -7.72
C LYS A 52 4.68 8.67 -7.93
N LEU A 53 3.44 8.44 -7.50
CA LEU A 53 2.70 7.24 -7.84
C LEU A 53 1.47 7.67 -8.63
N ASN A 54 1.44 7.35 -9.92
CA ASN A 54 0.29 7.66 -10.74
C ASN A 54 -0.95 6.94 -10.19
N PRO A 55 -2.14 7.56 -10.25
CA PRO A 55 -3.37 6.88 -9.91
C PRO A 55 -3.55 5.60 -10.73
N HIS A 56 -3.95 4.53 -10.04
CA HIS A 56 -4.17 3.21 -10.62
C HIS A 56 -5.14 2.40 -9.75
N ARG A 57 -5.54 1.25 -10.29
CA ARG A 57 -6.19 0.16 -9.58
C ARG A 57 -5.29 -1.06 -9.60
N ASP A 58 -5.36 -1.86 -8.54
CA ASP A 58 -4.61 -3.11 -8.48
C ASP A 58 -5.31 -4.25 -9.25
N ARG A 59 -4.62 -5.39 -9.38
CA ARG A 59 -5.06 -6.54 -10.18
C ARG A 59 -6.27 -7.23 -9.54
N GLU A 60 -7.40 -7.29 -10.26
CA GLU A 60 -8.64 -7.88 -9.78
C GLU A 60 -8.51 -9.36 -9.40
N GLU A 61 -7.62 -10.11 -10.05
CA GLU A 61 -7.48 -11.56 -9.83
C GLU A 61 -6.83 -11.88 -8.48
N THR A 62 -6.11 -10.93 -7.89
CA THR A 62 -5.20 -11.22 -6.76
C THR A 62 -5.15 -10.13 -5.70
N HIS A 63 -5.57 -8.90 -5.98
CA HIS A 63 -5.36 -7.72 -5.14
C HIS A 63 -6.68 -7.00 -4.84
N ILE A 64 -7.74 -7.73 -4.54
CA ILE A 64 -9.05 -7.13 -4.22
C ILE A 64 -8.99 -6.32 -2.93
N ILE A 65 -8.38 -6.88 -1.89
CA ILE A 65 -8.16 -6.19 -0.62
C ILE A 65 -6.69 -5.83 -0.51
N GLY A 66 -6.43 -4.52 -0.44
CA GLY A 66 -5.08 -3.96 -0.31
C GLY A 66 -4.83 -3.51 1.12
N VAL A 67 -3.60 -3.76 1.58
CA VAL A 67 -3.10 -3.29 2.86
C VAL A 67 -1.78 -2.57 2.65
N ILE A 68 -1.74 -1.30 3.06
CA ILE A 68 -0.51 -0.50 3.08
C ILE A 68 -0.09 -0.33 4.52
N ILE A 69 1.16 -0.67 4.83
CA ILE A 69 1.79 -0.39 6.11
C ILE A 69 2.86 0.67 5.87
N ASN A 70 2.76 1.82 6.53
CA ASN A 70 3.89 2.75 6.56
C ASN A 70 4.86 2.29 7.66
N ILE A 71 6.11 1.98 7.29
CA ILE A 71 7.09 1.45 8.26
C ILE A 71 8.12 2.48 8.68
N ALA A 72 8.40 3.47 7.82
CA ALA A 72 9.28 4.59 8.12
C ALA A 72 9.05 5.73 7.12
N GLN A 73 9.36 6.95 7.52
CA GLN A 73 9.36 8.09 6.62
C GLN A 73 10.29 9.20 7.12
N GLU A 74 10.83 9.98 6.19
CA GLU A 74 11.60 11.20 6.44
C GLU A 74 11.10 12.26 5.45
N VAL A 75 10.03 12.96 5.85
CA VAL A 75 9.29 13.90 4.99
C VAL A 75 9.37 15.32 5.54
N GLU A 76 9.40 16.29 4.62
CA GLU A 76 9.31 17.72 4.93
C GLU A 76 7.85 18.17 5.00
N LYS A 77 6.98 17.52 4.21
CA LYS A 77 5.52 17.68 4.22
C LYS A 77 4.84 16.33 4.15
N ASP A 78 3.59 16.27 4.62
CA ASP A 78 2.78 15.08 4.47
C ASP A 78 2.64 14.69 3.00
N TRP A 79 2.86 13.41 2.72
CA TRP A 79 2.65 12.83 1.41
C TRP A 79 1.42 11.93 1.53
N PRO A 80 0.22 12.39 1.13
CA PRO A 80 -1.00 11.62 1.30
C PRO A 80 -1.15 10.55 0.21
N LEU A 81 -1.86 9.46 0.54
CA LEU A 81 -2.51 8.62 -0.46
C LEU A 81 -3.78 9.33 -0.90
N GLU A 82 -3.89 9.62 -2.20
CA GLU A 82 -5.14 10.05 -2.81
C GLU A 82 -5.92 8.81 -3.22
N ILE A 83 -7.20 8.74 -2.86
CA ILE A 83 -8.10 7.64 -3.20
C ILE A 83 -9.49 8.18 -3.55
N GLU A 84 -10.09 7.66 -4.62
CA GLU A 84 -11.45 7.97 -5.03
C GLU A 84 -12.40 6.89 -4.53
N ASP A 85 -13.46 7.29 -3.80
CA ASP A 85 -14.45 6.36 -3.25
C ASP A 85 -15.49 5.91 -4.29
N HIS A 86 -16.39 5.01 -3.90
CA HIS A 86 -17.47 4.48 -4.74
C HIS A 86 -18.44 5.55 -5.28
N GLN A 87 -18.45 6.75 -4.70
CA GLN A 87 -19.29 7.88 -5.12
C GLN A 87 -18.50 8.87 -6.02
N GLY A 88 -17.26 8.55 -6.38
CA GLY A 88 -16.39 9.42 -7.16
C GLY A 88 -15.78 10.56 -6.35
N LYS A 89 -15.90 10.54 -5.01
CA LYS A 89 -15.32 11.58 -4.16
C LYS A 89 -13.87 11.23 -3.83
N LYS A 90 -12.99 12.21 -4.02
CA LYS A 90 -11.57 12.09 -3.69
C LYS A 90 -11.31 12.38 -2.22
N HIS A 91 -10.44 11.56 -1.62
CA HIS A 91 -9.98 11.67 -0.24
C HIS A 91 -8.45 11.68 -0.20
N GLN A 92 -7.89 12.35 0.80
CA GLN A 92 -6.46 12.34 1.10
C GLN A 92 -6.24 11.67 2.46
N LEU A 93 -5.52 10.55 2.45
CA LEU A 93 -5.19 9.78 3.64
C LEU A 93 -3.72 10.00 3.99
N ILE A 94 -3.46 10.59 5.16
CA ILE A 94 -2.12 10.79 5.70
C ILE A 94 -1.77 9.57 6.56
N LEU A 95 -0.59 8.97 6.32
CA LEU A 95 -0.09 7.86 7.12
C LEU A 95 1.17 8.29 7.87
N LYS A 96 1.32 7.79 9.10
CA LYS A 96 2.51 7.86 9.94
C LYS A 96 3.11 6.46 10.13
N PRO A 97 4.40 6.34 10.52
CA PRO A 97 5.02 5.05 10.71
C PRO A 97 4.28 4.23 11.77
N GLY A 98 4.02 2.96 11.46
CA GLY A 98 3.21 2.04 12.25
C GLY A 98 1.73 2.03 11.88
N GLU A 99 1.25 2.97 11.08
CA GLU A 99 -0.16 3.01 10.64
C GLU A 99 -0.41 2.11 9.43
N ILE A 100 -1.63 1.60 9.37
CA ILE A 100 -2.10 0.64 8.37
C ILE A 100 -3.37 1.19 7.73
N ILE A 101 -3.45 1.08 6.41
CA ILE A 101 -4.68 1.30 5.65
C ILE A 101 -5.14 -0.03 5.06
N LEU A 102 -6.44 -0.30 5.16
CA LEU A 102 -7.13 -1.35 4.43
C LEU A 102 -8.14 -0.71 3.47
N TYR A 103 -8.19 -1.18 2.22
CA TYR A 103 -9.06 -0.62 1.19
C TYR A 103 -9.29 -1.61 0.04
N GLU A 104 -10.32 -1.36 -0.77
CA GLU A 104 -10.68 -2.17 -1.95
C GLU A 104 -9.79 -1.81 -3.15
N SER A 105 -8.52 -2.25 -3.10
CA SER A 105 -7.46 -1.79 -4.00
C SER A 105 -7.68 -2.07 -5.47
N ALA A 106 -8.41 -3.14 -5.82
CA ALA A 106 -8.74 -3.43 -7.21
C ALA A 106 -9.84 -2.54 -7.79
N LEU A 107 -10.65 -1.89 -6.94
CA LEU A 107 -11.82 -1.13 -7.36
C LEU A 107 -11.63 0.38 -7.25
N LEU A 108 -10.95 0.83 -6.19
CA LEU A 108 -10.77 2.25 -5.91
C LEU A 108 -9.50 2.77 -6.59
N ASP A 109 -9.65 3.81 -7.42
CA ASP A 109 -8.50 4.48 -8.04
C ASP A 109 -7.69 5.20 -6.96
N HIS A 110 -6.39 4.92 -6.90
CA HIS A 110 -5.55 5.41 -5.82
C HIS A 110 -4.11 5.69 -6.28
N GLY A 111 -3.46 6.67 -5.65
CA GLY A 111 -2.11 7.08 -6.00
C GLY A 111 -1.54 8.15 -5.08
N ARG A 112 -0.37 8.67 -5.47
CA ARG A 112 0.35 9.78 -4.81
C ARG A 112 0.85 10.72 -5.92
N PRO A 113 -0.05 11.51 -6.53
CA PRO A 113 0.26 12.26 -7.76
C PRO A 113 1.17 13.47 -7.50
N SER A 114 1.10 14.06 -6.30
CA SER A 114 2.04 15.08 -5.84
C SER A 114 3.43 14.47 -5.60
N PRO A 115 4.53 15.17 -5.94
CA PRO A 115 5.88 14.65 -5.70
C PRO A 115 6.18 14.56 -4.19
N LEU A 116 6.93 13.54 -3.79
CA LEU A 116 7.42 13.42 -2.41
C LEU A 116 8.36 14.58 -2.06
N GLU A 117 7.94 15.43 -1.12
CA GLU A 117 8.76 16.45 -0.48
C GLU A 117 9.41 15.86 0.79
N GLY A 118 10.63 15.34 0.65
CA GLY A 118 11.34 14.65 1.72
C GLY A 118 12.51 13.83 1.20
N LYS A 119 13.14 13.05 2.08
CA LYS A 119 14.19 12.10 1.68
C LYS A 119 13.62 10.75 1.30
N LYS A 120 12.71 10.20 2.11
CA LYS A 120 12.16 8.85 1.89
C LYS A 120 10.76 8.65 2.46
N PHE A 121 9.99 7.77 1.84
CA PHE A 121 8.72 7.23 2.36
C PHE A 121 8.72 5.72 2.14
N VAL A 122 8.52 4.94 3.20
CA VAL A 122 8.79 3.49 3.18
C VAL A 122 7.55 2.71 3.55
N ASN A 123 7.10 1.84 2.63
CA ASN A 123 5.90 1.04 2.80
C ASN A 123 6.15 -0.45 2.54
N VAL A 124 5.32 -1.27 3.18
CA VAL A 124 5.05 -2.65 2.75
C VAL A 124 3.63 -2.71 2.19
N PHE A 125 3.46 -3.50 1.13
CA PHE A 125 2.19 -3.75 0.47
C PHE A 125 1.83 -5.23 0.61
N CYS A 126 0.63 -5.49 1.13
CA CYS A 126 0.09 -6.81 1.38
C CYS A 126 -1.31 -6.88 0.77
N HIS A 127 -1.64 -8.00 0.13
CA HIS A 127 -2.86 -8.15 -0.65
C HIS A 127 -3.55 -9.47 -0.37
N TYR A 128 -4.88 -9.45 -0.46
CA TYR A 128 -5.72 -10.62 -0.31
C TYR A 128 -6.79 -10.63 -1.41
N MET A 129 -7.35 -11.82 -1.61
CA MET A 129 -8.60 -11.98 -2.37
C MET A 129 -9.67 -12.66 -1.50
N PRO A 130 -10.97 -12.45 -1.78
CA PRO A 130 -12.04 -13.22 -1.15
C PRO A 130 -11.86 -14.72 -1.36
N HIS A 131 -12.01 -15.49 -0.29
CA HIS A 131 -12.10 -16.93 -0.36
C HIS A 131 -13.49 -17.32 -0.87
N ILE A 132 -13.61 -17.64 -2.16
CA ILE A 132 -14.86 -18.16 -2.71
C ILE A 132 -14.95 -19.64 -2.31
N SER A 133 -15.87 -19.95 -1.40
CA SER A 133 -16.25 -21.32 -1.01
C SER A 133 -17.25 -21.92 -1.97
#